data_AF-A0A0M3JA45-F1
#
_entry.id   AF-A0A0M3JA45-F1
#
_cell.length_a   1.000
_cell.length_b   1.000
_cell.length_c   1.000
_cell.angle_alpha   90.00
_cell.angle_beta   90.00
_cell.angle_gamma   90.00
#
_symmetry.space_group_name_H-M   'P 1'
#
loop_
_entity.id
_entity.type
_entity.pdbx_description
1 polymer ?
#
loop_
_entity_poly.entity_id
_entity_poly.type
_entity_poly.pdbx_seq_one_letter_code
_entity_poly.pdbx_strand_id
1 'polypeptide(L)'
;MKTVESDSGAYICSTGHPDDYDTESVDSAPVHLTVTSSKPSGPLLVSEEETVNEGDYARLRCYSPGVDDSELHWRREDGREMSEGTTDEHGILTIAQASPSDAGVYLCSMRDPSGYEVDSLPARITVNSVARMSSHP
;
A
#
# COMPACT_ATOMS: atom_id res chain seq x y z
N MET A 1 12.63 -10.55 -21.38
CA MET A 1 12.47 -9.09 -21.59
C MET A 1 11.19 -8.68 -20.89
N LYS A 2 11.22 -7.70 -19.98
CA LYS A 2 10.04 -7.17 -19.30
C LYS A 2 9.80 -5.75 -19.81
N THR A 3 8.56 -5.39 -20.09
CA THR A 3 8.16 -4.03 -20.44
C THR A 3 8.24 -3.13 -19.21
N VAL A 4 8.80 -1.93 -19.36
CA VAL A 4 8.96 -0.91 -18.32
C VAL A 4 8.08 0.30 -18.62
N GLU A 5 7.83 1.17 -17.63
CA GLU A 5 7.03 2.39 -17.85
C GLU A 5 7.58 3.27 -18.98
N SER A 6 8.89 3.26 -19.19
CA SER A 6 9.53 3.97 -20.31
C SER A 6 9.18 3.43 -21.69
N ASP A 7 8.58 2.23 -21.80
CA ASP A 7 8.05 1.70 -23.05
C ASP A 7 6.66 2.30 -23.39
N SER A 8 6.14 3.21 -22.56
CA SER A 8 4.93 3.96 -22.88
C SER A 8 5.22 5.08 -23.89
N GLY A 9 4.39 5.22 -24.91
CA GLY A 9 4.62 6.18 -25.98
C GLY A 9 3.68 6.02 -27.17
N ALA A 10 3.77 6.97 -28.11
CA ALA A 10 3.09 6.87 -29.40
C ALA A 10 3.98 6.12 -30.39
N TYR A 11 3.46 5.05 -30.97
CA TYR A 11 4.15 4.22 -31.95
C TYR A 11 3.48 4.36 -33.31
N ILE A 12 4.31 4.50 -34.35
CA ILE A 12 3.89 4.53 -35.74
C ILE A 12 4.56 3.39 -36.50
N CYS A 13 3.86 2.85 -37.49
CA CYS A 13 4.43 1.90 -38.43
C CYS A 13 4.63 2.60 -39.77
N SER A 14 5.86 2.59 -40.26
CA SER A 14 6.23 3.19 -41.55
C SER A 14 6.55 2.09 -42.55
N THR A 15 5.97 2.15 -43.75
CA THR A 15 6.31 1.24 -44.84
C THR A 15 7.32 1.88 -45.79
N GLY A 16 8.43 1.20 -46.06
CA GLY A 16 9.39 1.57 -47.10
C GLY A 16 9.81 0.33 -47.88
N HIS A 17 9.84 0.42 -49.21
CA HIS A 17 10.37 -0.63 -50.06
C HIS A 17 11.89 -0.45 -50.20
N PRO A 18 12.72 -1.49 -49.99
CA PRO A 18 14.18 -1.34 -49.89
C PRO A 18 14.84 -0.82 -51.18
N ASP A 19 14.18 -0.93 -52.34
CA ASP A 19 14.72 -0.55 -53.65
C ASP A 19 14.12 0.75 -54.23
N ASP A 20 13.18 1.39 -53.51
CA ASP A 20 12.44 2.55 -53.99
C ASP A 20 12.76 3.79 -53.14
N TYR A 21 13.85 4.47 -53.50
CA TYR A 21 14.36 5.64 -52.79
C TYR A 21 13.54 6.93 -53.01
N ASP A 22 12.56 6.90 -53.93
CA ASP A 22 11.75 8.07 -54.31
C ASP A 22 10.28 7.96 -53.87
N THR A 23 9.91 6.85 -53.23
CA THR A 23 8.57 6.71 -52.63
C THR A 23 8.60 7.21 -51.19
N GLU A 24 7.86 8.27 -50.89
CA GLU A 24 7.74 8.80 -49.52
C GLU A 24 7.21 7.71 -48.57
N SER A 25 7.86 7.54 -47.42
CA SER A 25 7.45 6.56 -46.41
C SER A 25 6.05 6.89 -45.91
N VAL A 26 5.12 5.95 -46.10
CA VAL A 26 3.75 6.11 -45.59
C VAL A 26 3.74 5.69 -44.12
N ASP A 27 3.44 6.65 -43.25
CA ASP A 27 3.26 6.44 -41.81
C ASP A 27 1.80 6.07 -41.49
N SER A 28 1.62 5.11 -40.58
CA SER A 28 0.31 4.82 -39.99
C SER A 28 -0.13 5.94 -39.04
N ALA A 29 -1.42 5.95 -38.69
CA ALA A 29 -1.89 6.74 -37.54
C ALA A 29 -1.17 6.27 -36.24
N PRO A 30 -0.88 7.19 -35.30
CA PRO A 30 -0.20 6.84 -34.06
C PRO A 30 -1.08 5.97 -33.16
N VAL A 31 -0.49 4.90 -32.62
CA VAL A 31 -1.08 4.10 -31.54
C VAL A 31 -0.39 4.45 -30.23
N HIS A 32 -1.18 4.82 -29.23
CA HIS A 32 -0.67 5.13 -27.89
C HIS A 32 -0.60 3.85 -27.06
N LEU A 33 0.62 3.40 -26.75
CA LEU A 33 0.86 2.35 -25.78
C LEU A 33 1.02 2.97 -24.40
N THR A 34 0.15 2.60 -23.46
CA THR A 34 0.29 2.96 -22.06
C THR A 34 0.71 1.74 -21.29
N VAL A 35 1.95 1.74 -20.78
CA VAL A 35 2.42 0.70 -19.86
C VAL A 35 2.01 1.12 -18.46
N THR A 36 0.90 0.60 -17.97
CA THR A 36 0.53 0.75 -16.56
C THR A 36 1.40 -0.22 -15.76
N SER A 37 2.33 0.32 -14.97
CA SER A 37 3.06 -0.46 -13.97
C SER A 37 2.04 -1.04 -12.99
N SER A 38 1.75 -2.33 -13.10
CA SER A 38 1.17 -3.11 -12.01
C SER A 38 2.27 -3.34 -10.97
N LYS A 39 2.87 -2.26 -10.46
CA LYS A 39 3.64 -2.27 -9.21
C LYS A 39 2.74 -3.01 -8.21
N PRO A 40 3.23 -4.03 -7.48
CA PRO A 40 2.37 -4.80 -6.60
C PRO A 40 1.61 -3.80 -5.75
N SER A 41 0.28 -3.79 -5.93
CA SER A 41 -0.61 -3.08 -5.04
C SER A 41 -0.18 -3.56 -3.66
N GLY A 42 0.29 -2.64 -2.82
CA GLY A 42 0.82 -2.99 -1.52
C GLY A 42 -0.20 -3.82 -0.72
N PRO A 43 0.16 -4.25 0.49
CA PRO A 43 -0.72 -5.11 1.27
C PRO A 43 -2.10 -4.46 1.41
N LEU A 44 -3.15 -5.25 1.16
CA LEU A 44 -4.53 -4.80 1.18
C LEU A 44 -5.06 -4.81 2.61
N LEU A 45 -5.72 -3.74 3.00
CA LEU A 45 -6.39 -3.64 4.29
C LEU A 45 -7.68 -4.45 4.29
N VAL A 46 -7.94 -5.18 5.38
CA VAL A 46 -9.25 -5.77 5.66
C VAL A 46 -10.16 -4.75 6.33
N SER A 47 -9.59 -3.87 7.16
CA SER A 47 -10.28 -2.80 7.87
C SER A 47 -9.46 -1.52 7.77
N GLU A 48 -10.03 -0.47 7.21
CA GLU A 48 -9.40 0.85 7.07
C GLU A 48 -9.60 1.72 8.33
N GLU A 49 -10.64 1.44 9.11
CA GLU A 49 -10.95 2.16 10.34
C GLU A 49 -11.34 1.17 11.45
N GLU A 50 -10.80 1.40 12.64
CA GLU A 50 -11.11 0.65 13.87
C GLU A 50 -11.45 1.65 14.97
N THR A 51 -12.59 1.47 15.62
CA THR A 51 -13.02 2.31 16.74
C THR A 51 -13.34 1.44 17.94
N VAL A 52 -12.63 1.66 19.04
CA VAL A 52 -12.74 0.87 20.27
C VAL A 52 -12.88 1.78 21.48
N ASN A 53 -13.32 1.27 22.62
CA ASN A 53 -13.26 2.04 23.86
C ASN A 53 -11.90 1.84 24.55
N GLU A 54 -11.56 2.78 25.42
CA GLU A 54 -10.39 2.65 26.28
C GLU A 54 -10.47 1.34 27.10
N GLY A 55 -9.40 0.55 27.05
CA GLY A 55 -9.29 -0.75 27.69
C GLY A 55 -9.76 -1.95 26.86
N ASP A 56 -10.43 -1.72 25.72
CA ASP A 56 -10.84 -2.79 24.80
C ASP A 56 -9.68 -3.21 23.85
N TYR A 57 -9.92 -4.30 23.10
CA TYR A 57 -8.99 -4.79 22.08
C TYR A 57 -9.19 -4.06 20.75
N ALA A 58 -8.13 -3.44 20.22
CA ALA A 58 -8.12 -2.93 18.84
C ALA A 58 -7.38 -3.92 17.92
N ARG A 59 -7.90 -4.12 16.69
CA ARG A 59 -7.26 -5.03 15.75
C ARG A 59 -7.31 -4.56 14.30
N LEU A 60 -6.14 -4.28 13.73
CA LEU A 60 -5.97 -4.04 12.30
C LEU A 60 -5.49 -5.30 11.59
N ARG A 61 -5.88 -5.45 10.33
CA ARG A 61 -5.56 -6.62 9.50
C ARG A 61 -5.23 -6.21 8.08
N CYS A 62 -4.14 -6.74 7.55
CA CYS A 62 -3.75 -6.63 6.16
C CYS A 62 -3.35 -8.00 5.59
N TYR A 63 -3.34 -8.13 4.27
CA TYR A 63 -2.84 -9.31 3.58
C TYR A 63 -2.22 -8.94 2.23
N SER A 64 -1.30 -9.77 1.73
CA SER A 64 -0.57 -9.58 0.48
C SER A 64 -1.10 -10.52 -0.62
N PRO A 65 -1.91 -10.04 -1.58
CA PRO A 65 -2.43 -10.89 -2.64
C PRO A 65 -1.33 -11.28 -3.64
N GLY A 66 -1.10 -12.57 -3.83
CA GLY A 66 -0.23 -13.09 -4.89
C GLY A 66 1.28 -12.95 -4.64
N VAL A 67 1.67 -12.69 -3.38
CA VAL A 67 3.08 -12.67 -2.95
C VAL A 67 3.25 -13.72 -1.85
N ASP A 68 3.61 -14.94 -2.26
CA ASP A 68 3.93 -16.02 -1.32
C ASP A 68 5.19 -15.68 -0.51
N ASP A 69 5.23 -16.10 0.76
CA ASP A 69 6.34 -15.85 1.70
C ASP A 69 6.71 -14.36 1.91
N SER A 70 5.80 -13.43 1.64
CA SER A 70 6.01 -12.01 2.00
C SER A 70 5.96 -11.81 3.51
N GLU A 71 6.86 -10.98 4.03
CA GLU A 71 6.82 -10.53 5.42
C GLU A 71 5.89 -9.32 5.54
N LEU A 72 5.01 -9.31 6.54
CA LEU A 72 4.07 -8.21 6.80
C LEU A 72 4.34 -7.66 8.19
N HIS A 73 4.49 -6.33 8.27
CA HIS A 73 4.74 -5.63 9.53
C HIS A 73 3.95 -4.34 9.64
N TRP A 74 3.37 -4.10 10.81
CA TRP A 74 2.65 -2.86 11.08
C TRP A 74 3.57 -1.78 11.67
N ARG A 75 3.39 -0.55 11.21
CA ARG A 75 4.08 0.64 11.72
C ARG A 75 3.12 1.80 11.88
N ARG A 76 3.43 2.71 12.80
CA ARG A 76 2.70 3.98 12.90
C ARG A 76 3.20 4.95 11.84
N GLU A 77 2.29 5.66 11.20
CA GLU A 77 2.62 6.68 10.19
C GLU A 77 3.46 7.82 10.80
N ASP A 78 3.16 8.17 12.05
CA ASP A 78 3.86 9.22 12.81
C ASP A 78 5.27 8.82 13.29
N GLY A 79 5.70 7.58 13.04
CA GLY A 79 7.01 7.07 13.42
C GLY A 79 7.19 6.80 14.91
N ARG A 80 6.12 6.91 15.73
CA ARG A 80 6.18 6.49 17.13
C ARG A 80 6.26 4.97 17.22
N GLU A 81 6.91 4.50 18.27
CA GLU A 81 6.92 3.08 18.60
C GLU A 81 5.51 2.60 18.96
N MET A 82 5.27 1.30 18.74
CA MET A 82 4.05 0.65 19.21
C MET A 82 4.02 0.65 20.74
N SER A 83 2.84 0.77 21.31
CA SER A 83 2.66 0.69 22.76
C SER A 83 3.01 -0.70 23.29
N GLU A 84 3.44 -0.75 24.55
CA GLU A 84 3.71 -2.02 25.22
C GLU A 84 2.46 -2.91 25.23
N GLY A 85 2.65 -4.20 24.95
CA GLY A 85 1.53 -5.15 24.81
C GLY A 85 0.84 -5.14 23.44
N THR A 86 1.34 -4.36 22.49
CA THR A 86 0.98 -4.52 21.08
C THR A 86 1.67 -5.74 20.48
N THR A 87 0.94 -6.54 19.72
CA THR A 87 1.47 -7.69 18.97
C THR A 87 1.20 -7.50 17.48
N ASP A 88 2.19 -7.81 16.66
CA ASP A 88 2.11 -7.77 15.20
C ASP A 88 2.55 -9.13 14.65
N GLU A 89 1.59 -9.92 14.18
CA GLU A 89 1.87 -11.25 13.64
C GLU A 89 1.03 -11.52 12.39
N HIS A 90 1.69 -11.97 11.31
CA HIS A 90 1.06 -12.36 10.05
C HIS A 90 0.10 -11.28 9.49
N GLY A 91 0.49 -10.00 9.57
CA GLY A 91 -0.34 -8.88 9.12
C GLY A 91 -1.50 -8.52 10.06
N ILE A 92 -1.52 -9.05 11.28
CA ILE A 92 -2.54 -8.74 12.30
C ILE A 92 -1.88 -7.97 13.44
N LEU A 93 -2.21 -6.68 13.53
CA LEU A 93 -1.88 -5.84 14.68
C LEU A 93 -2.96 -6.02 15.75
N THR A 94 -2.57 -6.35 16.98
CA THR A 94 -3.47 -6.46 18.14
C THR A 94 -2.97 -5.60 19.28
N ILE A 95 -3.82 -4.70 19.77
CA ILE A 95 -3.57 -3.88 20.96
C ILE A 95 -4.53 -4.38 22.04
N ALA A 96 -4.01 -4.99 23.11
CA ALA A 96 -4.84 -5.70 24.09
C ALA A 96 -5.62 -4.76 25.03
N GLN A 97 -5.06 -3.60 25.34
CA GLN A 97 -5.68 -2.58 26.19
C GLN A 97 -5.51 -1.22 25.51
N ALA A 98 -6.44 -0.88 24.62
CA ALA A 98 -6.38 0.35 23.87
C ALA A 98 -6.40 1.58 24.79
N SER A 99 -5.50 2.51 24.55
CA SER A 99 -5.37 3.77 25.27
C SER A 99 -5.49 4.95 24.29
N PRO A 100 -5.81 6.17 24.76
CA PRO A 100 -5.84 7.35 23.89
C PRO A 100 -4.51 7.61 23.15
N SER A 101 -3.38 7.13 23.67
CA SER A 101 -2.07 7.19 23.00
C SER A 101 -1.94 6.29 21.78
N ASP A 102 -2.76 5.25 21.68
CA ASP A 102 -2.81 4.31 20.55
C ASP A 102 -3.61 4.87 19.38
N ALA A 103 -4.47 5.88 19.62
CA ALA A 103 -5.18 6.53 18.53
C ALA A 103 -4.18 7.12 17.51
N GLY A 104 -4.44 6.90 16.23
CA GLY A 104 -3.52 7.32 15.17
C GLY A 104 -3.71 6.59 13.85
N VAL A 105 -2.74 6.80 12.96
CA VAL A 105 -2.71 6.22 11.62
C VAL A 105 -1.59 5.17 11.54
N TYR A 106 -1.92 4.04 10.92
CA TYR A 106 -1.12 2.83 10.85
C TYR A 106 -0.96 2.40 9.40
N LEU A 107 0.23 1.92 9.05
CA LEU A 107 0.58 1.41 7.74
C LEU A 107 1.06 -0.03 7.90
N CYS A 108 0.57 -0.91 7.04
CA CYS A 108 1.09 -2.27 6.91
C CYS A 108 2.15 -2.27 5.82
N SER A 109 3.39 -2.58 6.18
CA SER A 109 4.50 -2.73 5.24
C SER A 109 4.62 -4.19 4.83
N MET A 110 4.69 -4.43 3.52
CA MET A 110 4.98 -5.74 2.95
C MET A 110 6.39 -5.74 2.38
N ARG A 111 7.15 -6.77 2.73
CA ARG A 111 8.44 -7.09 2.14
C ARG A 111 8.37 -8.41 1.38
N ASP A 112 8.61 -8.34 0.07
CA ASP A 112 8.73 -9.53 -0.79
C ASP A 112 10.12 -10.17 -0.64
N PRO A 113 10.27 -11.50 -0.90
CA PRO A 113 11.56 -12.18 -0.83
C PRO A 113 12.70 -11.57 -1.69
N SER A 114 12.39 -10.79 -2.72
CA SER A 114 13.39 -10.02 -3.50
C SER A 114 13.95 -8.79 -2.77
N GLY A 115 13.42 -8.46 -1.59
CA GLY A 115 13.77 -7.28 -0.80
C GLY A 115 12.99 -6.02 -1.22
N TYR A 116 11.97 -6.16 -2.05
CA TYR A 116 11.09 -5.06 -2.40
C TYR A 116 10.10 -4.78 -1.25
N GLU A 117 10.06 -3.53 -0.77
CA GLU A 117 9.20 -3.09 0.34
C GLU A 117 8.16 -2.06 -0.14
N VAL A 118 6.92 -2.21 0.31
CA VAL A 118 5.82 -1.29 -0.01
C VAL A 118 4.79 -1.23 1.12
N ASP A 119 4.30 -0.03 1.41
CA ASP A 119 3.26 0.21 2.42
C ASP A 119 1.84 0.06 1.85
N SER A 120 0.89 -0.29 2.72
CA SER A 120 -0.56 -0.24 2.46
C SER A 120 -1.07 1.21 2.37
N LEU A 121 -2.36 1.33 2.06
CA LEU A 121 -3.11 2.55 2.38
C LEU A 121 -3.14 2.78 3.91
N PRO A 122 -3.44 4.01 4.37
CA PRO A 122 -3.50 4.33 5.80
C PRO A 122 -4.74 3.72 6.49
N ALA A 123 -4.52 3.03 7.60
CA ALA A 123 -5.57 2.55 8.49
C ALA A 123 -5.65 3.41 9.77
N ARG A 124 -6.84 3.67 10.31
CA ARG A 124 -7.03 4.56 11.45
C ARG A 124 -7.58 3.82 12.67
N ILE A 125 -6.94 4.00 13.83
CA ILE A 125 -7.47 3.57 15.13
C ILE A 125 -7.99 4.80 15.87
N THR A 126 -9.24 4.71 16.36
CA THR A 126 -9.88 5.69 17.23
C THR A 126 -10.20 5.04 18.57
N VAL A 127 -9.85 5.70 19.67
CA VAL A 127 -10.11 5.20 21.03
C VAL A 127 -11.08 6.13 21.75
N ASN A 128 -12.26 5.62 22.08
CA ASN A 128 -13.27 6.30 22.89
C ASN A 128 -12.86 6.24 24.36
N SER A 129 -12.31 7.33 24.86
CA SER A 129 -12.08 7.50 26.29
C SER A 129 -13.35 8.04 26.94
N VAL A 130 -13.83 7.35 27.97
CA VAL A 130 -14.74 7.99 28.93
C VAL A 130 -13.90 8.98 29.70
N ALA A 131 -13.90 10.24 29.24
CA ALA A 131 -13.32 11.33 30.00
C ALA A 131 -13.88 11.24 31.42
N ARG A 132 -13.06 10.78 32.38
CA ARG A 132 -13.32 10.99 33.78
C ARG A 132 -13.36 12.51 33.91
N MET A 133 -14.55 13.09 33.90
CA MET A 133 -14.77 14.44 34.36
C MET A 133 -14.20 14.47 35.77
N SER A 134 -12.98 14.98 35.90
CA SER A 134 -12.37 15.29 37.18
C SER A 134 -13.24 16.37 37.81
N SER A 135 -14.29 15.96 38.52
CA SER A 135 -14.96 16.80 39.49
C SER A 135 -13.96 17.01 40.63
N HIS A 136 -13.10 18.02 40.49
CA HIS A 136 -12.29 18.50 41.61
C HIS A 136 -13.16 19.50 42.41
N PRO A 137 -13.35 19.28 43.72
CA PRO A 137 -14.23 20.07 44.58
C PRO A 137 -13.75 21.51 44.81
#